data_AF-A0AAQ3MLD2-F1
#
_entry.id   AF-A0AAQ3MLD2-F1
#
_cell.length_a   1.000
_cell.length_b   1.000
_cell.length_c   1.000
_cell.angle_alpha   90.00
_cell.angle_beta   90.00
_cell.angle_gamma   90.00
#
_symmetry.space_group_name_H-M   'P 1'
#
loop_
_entity.id
_entity.type
_entity.pdbx_description
1 polymer ?
#
loop_
_entity_poly.entity_id
_entity_poly.type
_entity_poly.pdbx_seq_one_letter_code
_entity_poly.pdbx_strand_id
1 'polypeptide(L)'
;MILPNKIQIQRNQVNKETFRSLPTSFFPKLESVYIEKCNKLKTIFCETVTSLPKLRHLNVTGCNEWEEIISLGSRKVGQNKNFLNPCHNKCFPKLQSIWVEECNKLKTIFFLCIVSRLPNLESLSVDNCNNLEAIISPYSMEATQSRNL
;
A
#
# COMPACT_ATOMS: atom_id res chain seq x y z
N MET A 1 15.31 -16.00 11.18
CA MET A 1 15.04 -17.15 10.28
C MET A 1 14.05 -16.68 9.22
N ILE A 2 14.49 -16.51 7.96
CA ILE A 2 13.62 -16.04 6.88
C ILE A 2 12.88 -17.26 6.32
N LEU A 3 11.57 -17.34 6.53
CA LEU A 3 10.74 -18.40 5.97
C LEU A 3 10.46 -18.11 4.49
N PRO A 4 10.43 -19.12 3.61
CA PRO A 4 10.33 -18.93 2.16
C PRO A 4 9.07 -18.18 1.68
N ASN A 5 8.02 -18.11 2.51
CA ASN A 5 6.76 -17.40 2.20
C ASN A 5 6.62 -16.07 2.94
N LYS A 6 7.66 -15.64 3.67
CA LYS A 6 7.67 -14.40 4.46
C LYS A 6 8.87 -13.56 4.06
N ILE A 7 8.64 -12.27 3.82
CA ILE A 7 9.72 -11.30 3.65
C ILE A 7 9.65 -10.29 4.80
N GLN A 8 10.81 -9.99 5.38
CA GLN A 8 10.97 -8.92 6.34
C GLN A 8 11.86 -7.86 5.71
N ILE A 9 11.39 -6.61 5.75
CA ILE A 9 12.03 -5.44 5.18
C ILE A 9 12.37 -4.49 6.30
N GLN A 10 13.64 -4.09 6.37
CA GLN A 10 14.13 -3.13 7.35
C GLN A 10 14.81 -1.92 6.68
N ARG A 11 15.09 -0.86 7.46
CA ARG A 11 15.61 0.46 7.05
C ARG A 11 16.79 0.46 6.06
N ASN A 12 17.55 -0.63 6.01
CA ASN A 12 18.76 -0.79 5.18
C ASN A 12 18.61 -1.76 3.99
N GLN A 13 17.44 -2.37 3.80
CA GLN A 13 17.25 -3.42 2.78
C GLN A 13 16.53 -2.95 1.50
N VAL A 14 16.04 -1.69 1.46
CA VAL A 14 15.12 -1.24 0.41
C VAL A 14 15.47 0.17 -0.08
N ASN A 15 15.63 0.30 -1.40
CA ASN A 15 15.69 1.58 -2.12
C ASN A 15 14.29 1.91 -2.71
N LYS A 16 14.02 3.17 -3.08
CA LYS A 16 12.71 3.60 -3.63
C LYS A 16 12.25 2.80 -4.86
N GLU A 17 13.19 2.13 -5.53
CA GLU A 17 12.98 1.33 -6.74
C GLU A 17 12.72 -0.16 -6.46
N THR A 18 12.87 -0.63 -5.22
CA THR A 18 12.83 -2.08 -4.91
C THR A 18 11.47 -2.70 -5.22
N PHE A 19 10.37 -1.95 -5.08
CA PHE A 19 9.03 -2.44 -5.43
C PHE A 19 8.55 -2.03 -6.82
N ARG A 20 9.20 -1.05 -7.45
CA ARG A 20 8.89 -0.60 -8.81
C ARG A 20 9.57 -1.42 -9.90
N SER A 21 10.76 -1.96 -9.60
CA SER A 21 11.60 -2.67 -10.57
C SER A 21 11.51 -4.19 -10.51
N LEU A 22 10.83 -4.77 -9.51
CA LEU A 22 10.72 -6.21 -9.37
C LEU A 22 9.52 -6.75 -10.18
N PRO A 23 9.76 -7.59 -11.20
CA PRO A 23 8.69 -8.35 -11.82
C PRO A 23 7.94 -9.13 -10.75
N THR A 24 6.63 -9.18 -10.85
CA THR A 24 5.74 -9.92 -9.93
C THR A 24 6.03 -11.43 -9.88
N SER A 25 6.89 -11.93 -10.76
CA SER A 25 7.47 -13.28 -10.77
C SER A 25 8.57 -13.53 -9.74
N PHE A 26 9.11 -12.53 -9.04
CA PHE A 26 10.18 -12.73 -8.05
C PHE A 26 9.69 -13.35 -6.74
N PHE A 27 8.40 -13.22 -6.41
CA PHE A 27 7.84 -13.68 -5.14
C PHE A 27 6.50 -14.43 -5.28
N PRO A 28 6.42 -15.50 -6.10
CA PRO A 28 5.16 -16.17 -6.44
C PRO A 28 4.54 -16.94 -5.25
N LYS A 29 5.29 -17.13 -4.16
CA LYS A 29 4.88 -17.82 -2.94
C LYS A 29 4.76 -16.90 -1.72
N LEU A 30 4.99 -15.61 -1.89
CA LEU A 30 5.00 -14.69 -0.75
C LEU A 30 3.58 -14.47 -0.23
N GLU A 31 3.36 -14.85 1.02
CA GLU A 31 2.07 -14.77 1.70
C GLU A 31 2.08 -13.74 2.81
N SER A 32 3.25 -13.38 3.33
CA SER A 32 3.37 -12.36 4.38
C SER A 32 4.51 -11.39 4.13
N VAL A 33 4.20 -10.10 4.26
CA VAL A 33 5.17 -9.00 4.16
C VAL A 33 5.20 -8.29 5.51
N TYR A 34 6.40 -8.15 6.07
CA TYR A 34 6.65 -7.39 7.29
C TYR A 34 7.60 -6.25 6.96
N ILE A 35 7.20 -5.01 7.25
CA ILE A 35 7.98 -3.80 6.98
C ILE A 35 8.20 -3.11 8.31
N GLU A 36 9.46 -3.01 8.75
CA GLU A 36 9.80 -2.46 10.05
C GLU A 36 10.79 -1.30 9.89
N LYS A 37 10.47 -0.14 10.48
CA LYS A 37 11.35 1.03 10.55
C LYS A 37 11.87 1.48 9.17
N CYS A 38 11.09 1.28 8.11
CA CYS A 38 11.49 1.52 6.73
C CYS A 38 10.98 2.87 6.22
N ASN A 39 11.79 3.91 6.42
CA ASN A 39 11.45 5.30 6.05
C ASN A 39 11.80 5.67 4.59
N LYS A 40 12.52 4.79 3.86
CA LYS A 40 12.84 5.00 2.44
C LYS A 40 11.70 4.58 1.53
N LEU A 41 10.96 3.55 1.94
CA LEU A 41 9.71 3.16 1.33
C LEU A 41 8.63 4.11 1.83
N LYS A 42 7.68 4.48 0.96
CA LYS A 42 6.61 5.41 1.30
C LYS A 42 5.21 4.84 1.07
N THR A 43 5.13 3.73 0.35
CA THR A 43 3.88 3.03 0.00
C THR A 43 4.19 1.66 -0.60
N ILE A 44 3.19 0.78 -0.67
CA ILE A 44 3.17 -0.40 -1.53
C ILE A 44 2.32 -0.11 -2.76
N PHE A 45 2.87 -0.33 -3.95
CA PHE A 45 2.17 -0.03 -5.19
C PHE A 45 1.22 -1.16 -5.60
N CYS A 46 -0.02 -0.78 -5.90
CA CYS A 46 -0.94 -1.59 -6.68
C CYS A 46 -0.95 -1.12 -8.14
N GLU A 47 -0.06 -1.69 -8.95
CA GLU A 47 0.08 -1.33 -10.37
C GLU A 47 -0.80 -2.18 -11.30
N THR A 48 -0.98 -3.49 -11.04
CA THR A 48 -1.88 -4.36 -11.82
C THR A 48 -2.27 -5.66 -11.06
N VAL A 49 -3.14 -6.49 -11.65
CA VAL A 49 -3.61 -7.83 -11.22
C VAL A 49 -2.50 -8.85 -10.88
N THR A 50 -1.23 -8.50 -11.08
CA THR A 50 -0.09 -9.38 -10.80
C THR A 50 0.62 -9.06 -9.49
N SER A 51 0.32 -7.95 -8.81
CA SER A 51 1.02 -7.56 -7.58
C SER A 51 0.79 -8.57 -6.44
N LEU A 52 1.83 -9.36 -6.14
CA LEU A 52 1.90 -10.34 -5.05
C LEU A 52 0.62 -11.20 -4.93
N PRO A 53 0.35 -12.12 -5.88
CA PRO A 53 -0.95 -12.79 -6.03
C PRO A 53 -1.31 -13.74 -4.88
N LYS A 54 -0.34 -14.06 -4.01
CA LYS A 54 -0.53 -14.88 -2.82
C LYS A 54 -0.44 -14.13 -1.50
N LEU A 55 -0.22 -12.81 -1.52
CA LEU A 55 -0.12 -12.04 -0.28
C LEU A 55 -1.41 -12.15 0.51
N ARG A 56 -1.29 -12.54 1.78
CA ARG A 56 -2.39 -12.68 2.75
C ARG A 56 -2.25 -11.70 3.90
N HIS A 57 -1.01 -11.43 4.33
CA HIS A 57 -0.73 -10.64 5.51
C HIS A 57 0.25 -9.53 5.21
N LEU A 58 -0.13 -8.29 5.55
CA LEU A 58 0.74 -7.13 5.49
C LEU A 58 0.89 -6.54 6.90
N ASN A 59 2.12 -6.45 7.39
CA ASN A 59 2.43 -5.78 8.65
C ASN A 59 3.41 -4.62 8.39
N VAL A 60 3.07 -3.43 8.87
CA VAL A 60 3.89 -2.22 8.76
C VAL A 60 4.06 -1.62 10.15
N THR A 61 5.31 -1.57 10.64
CA THR A 61 5.63 -1.11 11.99
C THR A 61 6.71 -0.03 11.95
N GLY A 62 6.53 1.09 12.66
CA GLY A 62 7.56 2.13 12.83
C GLY A 62 7.97 2.87 11.56
N CYS A 63 7.15 2.84 10.50
CA CYS A 63 7.45 3.41 9.19
C CYS A 63 6.97 4.88 9.08
N ASN A 64 7.68 5.77 9.74
CA ASN A 64 7.27 7.15 10.00
C ASN A 64 7.34 8.12 8.80
N GLU A 65 7.63 7.66 7.59
CA GLU A 65 7.59 8.50 6.37
C GLU A 65 6.46 8.11 5.42
N TRP A 66 5.62 7.16 5.82
CA TRP A 66 4.47 6.73 5.04
C TRP A 66 3.31 7.67 5.28
N GLU A 67 2.74 8.19 4.20
CA GLU A 67 1.49 8.97 4.22
C GLU A 67 0.29 8.09 3.82
N GLU A 68 0.55 7.01 3.05
CA GLU A 68 -0.41 6.02 2.55
C GLU A 68 0.21 4.60 2.54
N ILE A 69 -0.56 3.56 2.91
CA ILE A 69 -0.04 2.17 2.91
C ILE A 69 -0.04 1.55 1.52
N ILE A 70 -1.12 1.73 0.76
CA ILE A 70 -1.23 1.19 -0.60
C ILE A 70 -1.55 2.35 -1.54
N SER A 71 -0.78 2.47 -2.63
CA SER A 71 -0.95 3.52 -3.65
C SER A 71 -1.23 2.93 -5.02
N LEU A 72 -1.99 3.66 -5.84
CA LEU A 72 -2.11 3.37 -7.26
C LEU A 72 -0.84 3.88 -7.96
N GLY A 73 -0.05 2.99 -8.55
CA GLY A 73 1.18 3.40 -9.24
C GLY A 73 0.88 4.49 -10.27
N SER A 74 1.66 5.56 -10.22
CA SER A 74 1.48 6.78 -11.00
C SER A 74 1.61 6.47 -12.49
N ARG A 75 0.51 6.19 -13.19
CA ARG A 75 0.50 6.36 -14.64
C ARG A 75 0.65 7.85 -14.90
N LYS A 76 1.78 8.24 -15.52
CA LYS A 76 2.08 9.64 -15.86
C LYS A 76 0.83 10.31 -16.45
N VAL A 77 0.42 11.41 -15.83
CA VAL A 77 -0.60 12.33 -16.33
C VAL A 77 -0.22 12.71 -17.75
N GLY A 78 -1.02 12.25 -18.70
CA GLY A 78 -0.74 12.39 -20.13
C GLY A 78 -1.73 11.65 -21.04
N GLN A 79 -2.46 10.66 -20.52
CA GLN A 79 -3.54 10.03 -21.29
C GLN A 79 -4.80 9.86 -20.42
N ASN A 80 -5.86 10.52 -20.89
CA ASN A 80 -7.27 10.44 -20.50
C ASN A 80 -7.66 10.88 -19.08
N LYS A 81 -8.32 12.04 -19.04
CA LYS A 81 -9.06 12.64 -17.91
C LYS A 81 -10.31 11.83 -17.49
N ASN A 82 -10.38 10.53 -17.78
CA ASN A 82 -11.48 9.68 -17.35
C ASN A 82 -11.10 8.95 -16.06
N PHE A 83 -10.89 9.73 -14.99
CA PHE A 83 -10.77 9.23 -13.61
C PHE A 83 -12.05 8.57 -13.09
N LEU A 84 -13.10 8.52 -13.91
CA LEU A 84 -14.38 7.88 -13.64
C LEU A 84 -14.45 6.42 -14.08
N ASN A 85 -13.42 5.88 -14.74
CA ASN A 85 -13.42 4.45 -15.03
C ASN A 85 -13.10 3.69 -13.74
N PRO A 86 -14.01 2.85 -13.21
CA PRO A 86 -13.74 2.06 -12.02
C PRO A 86 -12.44 1.30 -12.24
N CYS A 87 -11.52 1.34 -11.28
CA CYS A 87 -10.30 0.55 -11.35
C CYS A 87 -10.67 -0.96 -11.32
N HIS A 88 -10.98 -1.54 -12.48
CA HIS A 88 -11.55 -2.90 -12.62
C HIS A 88 -10.61 -4.04 -12.20
N ASN A 89 -9.33 -3.76 -11.95
CA ASN A 89 -8.34 -4.79 -11.65
C ASN A 89 -8.17 -4.98 -10.14
N LYS A 90 -8.40 -6.20 -9.63
CA LYS A 90 -8.15 -6.56 -8.22
C LYS A 90 -6.69 -6.29 -7.83
N CYS A 91 -6.46 -5.73 -6.65
CA CYS A 91 -5.17 -5.69 -5.97
C CYS A 91 -5.08 -6.85 -5.00
N PHE A 92 -3.90 -7.43 -4.82
CA PHE A 92 -3.62 -8.39 -3.75
C PHE A 92 -4.81 -9.32 -3.48
N PRO A 93 -5.21 -10.16 -4.46
CA PRO A 93 -6.51 -10.82 -4.46
C PRO A 93 -6.70 -11.82 -3.32
N LYS A 94 -5.68 -12.08 -2.50
CA LYS A 94 -5.74 -12.94 -1.32
C LYS A 94 -5.43 -12.22 -0.01
N LEU A 95 -5.28 -10.88 -0.02
CA LEU A 95 -4.94 -10.12 1.16
C LEU A 95 -6.11 -10.17 2.14
N GLN A 96 -5.85 -10.69 3.33
CA GLN A 96 -6.85 -10.93 4.37
C GLN A 96 -6.65 -10.01 5.57
N SER A 97 -5.40 -9.69 5.91
CA SER A 97 -5.11 -8.87 7.09
C SER A 97 -4.07 -7.79 6.84
N ILE A 98 -4.34 -6.60 7.36
CA ILE A 98 -3.39 -5.49 7.45
C ILE A 98 -3.20 -5.13 8.93
N TRP A 99 -1.95 -5.06 9.37
CA TRP A 99 -1.55 -4.56 10.69
C TRP A 99 -0.64 -3.36 10.51
N VAL A 100 -0.98 -2.25 11.15
CA VAL A 100 -0.19 -1.01 11.11
C VAL A 100 0.06 -0.53 12.52
N GLU A 101 1.32 -0.25 12.85
CA GLU A 101 1.72 0.12 14.20
C GLU A 101 2.83 1.19 14.17
N GLU A 102 2.78 2.15 15.09
CA GLU A 102 3.83 3.17 15.27
C GLU A 102 4.17 3.98 13.99
N CYS A 103 3.20 4.17 13.09
CA CYS A 103 3.39 4.90 11.83
C CYS A 103 2.89 6.34 11.95
N ASN A 104 3.68 7.21 12.58
CA ASN A 104 3.20 8.51 13.05
C ASN A 104 2.99 9.58 11.97
N LYS A 105 3.46 9.42 10.73
CA LYS A 105 3.09 10.35 9.63
C LYS A 105 1.96 9.83 8.75
N LEU A 106 1.45 8.64 9.06
CA LEU A 106 0.40 8.03 8.27
C LEU A 106 -0.89 8.80 8.47
N LYS A 107 -1.40 9.41 7.38
CA LYS A 107 -2.67 10.14 7.41
C LYS A 107 -3.84 9.26 7.02
N THR A 108 -3.61 8.31 6.11
CA THR A 108 -4.64 7.36 5.67
C THR A 108 -4.09 5.97 5.36
N ILE A 109 -4.91 4.92 5.52
CA ILE A 109 -4.50 3.56 5.19
C ILE A 109 -4.68 3.30 3.69
N PHE A 110 -5.87 3.59 3.15
CA PHE A 110 -6.19 3.43 1.73
C PHE A 110 -7.24 4.45 1.24
N PHE A 111 -7.17 4.78 -0.05
CA PHE A 111 -8.24 5.51 -0.73
C PHE A 111 -9.43 4.60 -1.07
N LEU A 112 -10.62 5.18 -1.24
CA LEU A 112 -11.84 4.46 -1.62
C LEU A 112 -11.70 3.64 -2.91
N CYS A 113 -10.90 4.13 -3.87
CA CYS A 113 -10.60 3.43 -5.10
C CYS A 113 -9.73 2.17 -4.90
N ILE A 114 -9.03 2.05 -3.77
CA ILE A 114 -8.17 0.90 -3.44
C ILE A 114 -8.92 -0.12 -2.61
N VAL A 115 -9.72 0.31 -1.62
CA VAL A 115 -10.47 -0.63 -0.76
C VAL A 115 -11.41 -1.52 -1.58
N SER A 116 -12.06 -0.96 -2.61
CA SER A 116 -12.92 -1.71 -3.54
C SER A 116 -12.17 -2.77 -4.36
N ARG A 117 -10.83 -2.77 -4.33
CA ARG A 117 -9.96 -3.69 -5.06
C ARG A 117 -9.32 -4.74 -4.15
N LEU A 118 -9.66 -4.77 -2.85
CA LEU A 118 -9.19 -5.73 -1.86
C LEU A 118 -10.34 -6.69 -1.48
N PRO A 119 -10.75 -7.61 -2.37
CA PRO A 119 -12.01 -8.35 -2.23
C PRO A 119 -12.06 -9.32 -1.04
N ASN A 120 -10.92 -9.65 -0.43
CA ASN A 120 -10.82 -10.63 0.64
C ASN A 120 -10.25 -10.03 1.93
N LEU A 121 -10.19 -8.69 2.05
CA LEU A 121 -9.69 -8.06 3.27
C LEU A 121 -10.72 -8.25 4.38
N GLU A 122 -10.34 -9.00 5.41
CA GLU A 122 -11.20 -9.39 6.54
C GLU A 122 -10.83 -8.65 7.83
N SER A 123 -9.55 -8.29 7.99
CA SER A 123 -9.04 -7.69 9.23
C SER A 123 -8.14 -6.49 8.94
N LEU A 124 -8.39 -5.39 9.66
CA LEU A 124 -7.51 -4.22 9.71
C LEU A 124 -7.29 -3.85 11.18
N SER A 125 -6.03 -3.81 11.58
CA SER A 125 -5.61 -3.29 12.89
C SER A 125 -4.69 -2.09 12.67
N VAL A 126 -4.95 -1.00 13.39
CA VAL A 126 -4.12 0.20 13.40
C VAL A 126 -3.92 0.63 14.84
N ASP A 127 -2.67 0.65 15.28
CA ASP A 127 -2.30 0.97 16.66
C ASP A 127 -1.19 2.03 16.69
N ASN A 128 -1.17 2.88 17.72
CA ASN A 128 -0.13 3.89 17.95
C ASN A 128 0.24 4.75 16.72
N CYS A 129 -0.73 5.10 15.87
CA CYS A 129 -0.54 5.94 14.68
C CYS A 129 -1.10 7.35 14.92
N ASN A 130 -0.29 8.22 15.53
CA ASN A 130 -0.79 9.45 16.16
C ASN A 130 -1.36 10.51 15.19
N ASN A 131 -0.95 10.51 13.93
CA ASN A 131 -1.46 11.47 12.93
C ASN A 131 -2.46 10.83 11.93
N LEU A 132 -3.03 9.67 12.25
CA LEU A 132 -4.03 9.04 11.40
C LEU A 132 -5.30 9.89 11.38
N GLU A 133 -5.63 10.45 10.22
CA GLU A 133 -6.80 11.30 10.02
C GLU A 133 -8.02 10.47 9.59
N ALA A 134 -7.82 9.46 8.74
CA ALA A 134 -8.90 8.61 8.23
C ALA A 134 -8.42 7.22 7.82
N ILE A 135 -9.17 6.17 8.16
CA ILE A 135 -8.89 4.82 7.66
C ILE A 135 -9.08 4.74 6.15
N ILE A 136 -10.20 5.29 5.66
CA ILE A 136 -10.56 5.35 4.24
C ILE A 136 -10.73 6.81 3.82
N SER A 137 -9.93 7.27 2.86
CA SER A 137 -10.07 8.61 2.29
C SER A 137 -10.81 8.59 0.94
N PRO A 138 -11.79 9.49 0.72
CA PRO A 138 -12.59 9.52 -0.52
C PRO A 138 -11.85 10.13 -1.73
N TYR A 139 -10.71 10.82 -1.54
CA TYR A 139 -9.99 11.52 -2.62
C TYR A 139 -8.52 11.09 -2.67
N SER A 140 -8.02 10.65 -3.83
CA SER A 140 -6.58 10.67 -4.10
C SER A 140 -6.09 12.12 -4.06
N MET A 141 -4.86 12.36 -3.59
CA MET A 141 -4.26 13.68 -3.28
C MET A 141 -4.26 14.74 -4.41
N GLU A 142 -4.88 14.48 -5.55
CA GLU A 142 -5.06 15.46 -6.63
C GLU A 142 -6.19 16.46 -6.36
N ALA A 143 -7.05 16.25 -5.35
CA ALA A 143 -8.21 17.12 -5.10
C ALA A 143 -7.95 18.34 -4.16
N THR A 144 -6.76 18.50 -3.58
CA THR A 144 -6.50 19.57 -2.59
C THR A 144 -6.04 20.92 -3.18
N GLN A 145 -6.12 21.13 -4.50
CA GLN A 145 -5.79 22.43 -5.12
C GLN A 145 -6.99 23.34 -5.40
N SER A 146 -8.16 23.10 -4.80
CA SER A 146 -9.33 23.95 -4.98
C SER A 146 -10.15 24.14 -3.71
N ARG A 147 -9.57 24.83 -2.72
CA ARG A 147 -10.33 25.64 -1.75
C ARG A 147 -9.58 26.94 -1.44
N ASN A 148 -9.47 27.80 -2.45
CA ASN A 148 -9.47 29.24 -2.23
C ASN A 148 -10.87 29.72 -2.62
N LEU A 149 -11.73 29.91 -1.62
CA LEU A 149 -12.89 30.80 -1.71
C LEU A 149 -12.55 32.03 -0.87
#